data_AF-A0A163YCY0-F1
#
_entry.id   AF-A0A163YCY0-F1
#
_cell.length_a   1.000
_cell.length_b   1.000
_cell.length_c   1.000
_cell.angle_alpha   90.00
_cell.angle_beta   90.00
_cell.angle_gamma   90.00
#
_symmetry.space_group_name_H-M   'P 1'
#
loop_
_entity.id
_entity.type
_entity.pdbx_description
1 polymer ?
#
loop_
_entity_poly.entity_id
_entity_poly.type
_entity_poly.pdbx_seq_one_letter_code
_entity_poly.pdbx_strand_id
1 'polypeptide(L)'
;MALTHRQGSNLMATLCRDSERCSRRSLQINQQCNLCLNQTLIKRLRAEQTQIALRLRELQKLIAGMDRELLVDPLALDFAGEVARRALVKIRSSVN
;
A
#
# COMPACT_ATOMS: atom_id res chain seq x y z
N MET A 1 30.92 -0.46 2.54
CA MET A 1 29.76 -0.63 1.64
C MET A 1 28.59 -1.46 2.22
N ALA A 2 28.62 -1.97 3.46
CA ALA A 2 27.53 -2.79 4.01
C ALA A 2 26.42 -2.01 4.77
N LEU A 3 26.66 -0.75 5.14
CA LEU A 3 25.72 0.06 5.93
C LEU A 3 24.53 0.58 5.11
N THR A 4 24.77 0.97 3.85
CA THR A 4 23.73 1.40 2.90
C THR A 4 22.79 0.25 2.54
N HIS A 5 23.31 -0.97 2.40
CA HIS A 5 22.53 -2.16 2.11
C HIS A 5 21.53 -2.51 3.24
N ARG A 6 21.91 -2.31 4.51
CA ARG A 6 21.01 -2.50 5.66
C ARG A 6 19.91 -1.44 5.70
N GLN A 7 20.23 -0.17 5.44
CA GLN A 7 19.23 0.90 5.41
C GLN A 7 18.24 0.74 4.26
N GLY A 8 18.70 0.37 3.06
CA GLY A 8 17.85 0.04 1.92
C GLY A 8 16.93 -1.16 2.19
N SER A 9 17.45 -2.21 2.84
CA SER A 9 16.64 -3.38 3.21
C SER A 9 15.54 -3.07 4.24
N ASN A 10 15.83 -2.19 5.22
CA ASN A 10 14.84 -1.75 6.20
C ASN A 10 13.75 -0.86 5.57
N LEU A 11 14.12 -0.02 4.60
CA LEU A 11 13.17 0.81 3.87
C LEU A 11 12.24 -0.05 3.01
N MET A 12 12.78 -1.01 2.24
CA MET A 12 11.96 -1.95 1.45
C MET A 12 11.02 -2.78 2.32
N ALA A 13 11.51 -3.30 3.45
CA ALA A 13 10.67 -4.03 4.40
C ALA A 13 9.54 -3.15 4.96
N THR A 14 9.81 -1.87 5.22
CA THR A 14 8.81 -0.91 5.72
C THR A 14 7.75 -0.62 4.65
N LEU A 15 8.15 -0.37 3.40
CA LEU A 15 7.23 -0.10 2.29
C LEU A 15 6.33 -1.31 1.98
N CYS A 16 6.87 -2.53 2.02
CA CYS A 16 6.09 -3.76 1.86
C CYS A 16 5.08 -3.94 3.01
N ARG A 17 5.50 -3.75 4.27
CA ARG A 17 4.61 -3.82 5.44
C ARG A 17 3.50 -2.78 5.40
N ASP A 18 3.80 -1.57 4.97
CA ASP A 18 2.80 -0.50 4.81
C ASP A 18 1.79 -0.85 3.72
N SER A 19 2.25 -1.41 2.60
CA SER A 19 1.38 -1.88 1.52
C SER A 19 0.44 -3.00 1.98
N GLU A 20 0.95 -3.97 2.74
CA GLU A 20 0.15 -5.04 3.35
C GLU A 20 -0.84 -4.51 4.40
N ARG A 21 -0.43 -3.54 5.21
CA ARG A 21 -1.30 -2.89 6.20
C ARG A 21 -2.47 -2.19 5.52
N CYS A 22 -2.20 -1.44 4.46
CA CYS A 22 -3.22 -0.79 3.63
C CYS A 22 -4.19 -1.82 3.04
N SER A 23 -3.66 -2.92 2.48
CA SER A 23 -4.50 -3.98 1.90
C SER A 23 -5.40 -4.64 2.94
N ARG A 24 -4.86 -5.02 4.11
CA ARG A 24 -5.65 -5.61 5.21
C ARG A 24 -6.72 -4.66 5.72
N ARG A 25 -6.39 -3.39 5.93
CA ARG A 25 -7.34 -2.39 6.43
C ARG A 25 -8.48 -2.17 5.43
N SER A 26 -8.19 -2.11 4.13
CA SER A 26 -9.25 -2.00 3.12
C SER A 26 -10.16 -3.22 3.10
N LEU A 27 -9.65 -4.43 3.32
CA LEU A 27 -10.48 -5.63 3.39
C LEU A 27 -11.43 -5.58 4.60
N GLN A 28 -10.92 -5.16 5.76
CA GLN A 28 -11.73 -4.96 6.96
C GLN A 28 -12.83 -3.93 6.74
N ILE A 29 -12.51 -2.80 6.10
CA ILE A 29 -13.48 -1.76 5.77
C ILE A 29 -14.57 -2.31 4.85
N ASN A 30 -14.23 -3.08 3.82
CA ASN A 30 -15.23 -3.68 2.93
C ASN A 30 -16.16 -4.62 3.70
N GLN A 31 -15.62 -5.49 4.55
CA GLN A 31 -16.42 -6.37 5.40
C GLN A 31 -17.34 -5.59 6.34
N GLN A 32 -16.84 -4.51 6.95
CA GLN A 32 -17.62 -3.63 7.81
C GLN A 32 -18.73 -2.92 7.03
N CYS A 33 -18.45 -2.44 5.82
CA CYS A 33 -19.46 -1.82 4.95
C CYS A 33 -20.57 -2.79 4.56
N ASN A 34 -20.25 -4.05 4.28
CA ASN A 34 -21.25 -5.06 3.87
C ASN A 34 -22.24 -5.42 4.99
N LEU A 35 -21.84 -5.25 6.26
CA LEU A 35 -22.66 -5.58 7.43
C LEU A 35 -23.26 -4.34 8.12
N CYS A 36 -22.89 -3.13 7.69
CA CYS A 36 -23.30 -1.90 8.35
C CYS A 36 -24.65 -1.39 7.81
N LEU A 37 -25.55 -1.02 8.73
CA LEU A 37 -26.84 -0.37 8.40
C LEU A 37 -26.80 1.15 8.60
N ASN A 38 -25.76 1.67 9.27
CA ASN A 38 -25.63 3.10 9.55
C ASN A 38 -24.97 3.84 8.37
N GLN A 39 -25.75 4.67 7.68
CA GLN A 39 -25.27 5.41 6.50
C GLN A 39 -24.12 6.38 6.80
N THR A 40 -24.10 7.02 7.96
CA THR A 40 -23.02 7.94 8.34
C THR A 40 -21.71 7.18 8.54
N LEU A 41 -21.78 6.00 9.17
CA LEU A 41 -20.62 5.13 9.34
C LEU A 41 -20.10 4.60 8.00
N ILE A 42 -21.01 4.17 7.10
CA ILE A 42 -20.63 3.75 5.74
C ILE A 42 -19.89 4.87 5.00
N LYS A 43 -20.38 6.12 5.06
CA LYS A 43 -19.72 7.26 4.42
C LYS A 43 -18.30 7.48 4.96
N ARG A 44 -18.10 7.39 6.28
CA ARG A 44 -16.78 7.52 6.91
C ARG A 44 -15.84 6.39 6.49
N LEU A 45 -16.34 5.15 6.49
CA LEU A 45 -15.57 3.98 6.08
C LEU A 45 -15.13 4.05 4.60
N ARG A 46 -16.02 4.49 3.71
CA ARG A 46 -15.67 4.72 2.29
C ARG A 46 -14.65 5.86 2.09
N ALA A 47 -14.75 6.93 2.90
CA ALA A 47 -13.76 8.01 2.89
C ALA A 47 -12.38 7.49 3.34
N GLU A 48 -12.32 6.67 4.39
CA GLU A 48 -11.09 6.02 4.83
C GLU A 48 -10.52 5.10 3.73
N GLN A 49 -11.37 4.32 3.05
CA GLN A 49 -10.93 3.47 1.93
C GLN A 49 -10.32 4.28 0.78
N THR A 50 -10.84 5.47 0.52
CA THR A 50 -10.29 6.41 -0.47
C THR A 50 -8.92 6.93 -0.04
N GLN A 51 -8.74 7.27 1.24
CA GLN A 51 -7.44 7.68 1.79
C GLN A 51 -6.39 6.57 1.70
N ILE A 52 -6.78 5.32 1.97
CA ILE A 52 -5.89 4.15 1.81
C ILE A 52 -5.47 3.99 0.34
N ALA A 53 -6.40 4.16 -0.60
CA ALA A 53 -6.08 4.09 -2.03
C ALA A 53 -5.11 5.20 -2.46
N LEU A 54 -5.24 6.42 -1.92
CA LEU A 54 -4.29 7.51 -2.15
C LEU A 54 -2.92 7.17 -1.58
N ARG A 55 -2.85 6.68 -0.34
CA ARG A 55 -1.60 6.29 0.31
C ARG A 55 -0.83 5.22 -0.46
N LEU A 56 -1.52 4.22 -1.00
CA LEU A 56 -0.87 3.20 -1.83
C LEU A 56 -0.34 3.76 -3.16
N ARG A 57 -1.01 4.75 -3.76
CA ARG A 57 -0.47 5.44 -4.95
C ARG A 57 0.78 6.24 -4.61
N GLU A 58 0.82 6.88 -3.44
CA GLU A 58 2.03 7.55 -2.95
C GLU A 58 3.18 6.56 -2.76
N LEU A 59 2.91 5.41 -2.13
CA LEU A 59 3.92 4.35 -1.95
C LEU A 59 4.46 3.84 -3.29
N GLN A 60 3.60 3.65 -4.29
CA GLN A 60 4.06 3.30 -5.64
C GLN A 60 4.95 4.37 -6.26
N LYS A 61 4.60 5.66 -6.11
CA LYS A 61 5.43 6.76 -6.61
C LYS A 61 6.78 6.81 -5.92
N LEU A 62 6.81 6.55 -4.61
CA LEU A 62 8.06 6.48 -3.84
C LEU A 62 8.95 5.33 -4.35
N ILE A 63 8.39 4.13 -4.51
CA ILE A 63 9.12 2.97 -5.03
C ILE A 63 9.68 3.26 -6.43
N ALA A 64 8.87 3.84 -7.33
CA ALA A 64 9.32 4.23 -8.67
C ALA A 64 10.37 5.36 -8.67
N GLY A 65 10.35 6.22 -7.64
CA GLY A 65 11.38 7.25 -7.45
C GLY A 65 12.73 6.67 -7.01
N MET A 66 12.71 5.59 -6.24
CA MET A 66 13.92 4.94 -5.71
C MET A 66 14.74 4.21 -6.79
N ASP A 67 14.11 3.76 -7.87
CA ASP A 67 14.79 3.21 -9.06
C ASP A 67 15.82 4.20 -9.64
N ARG A 68 15.58 5.51 -9.50
CA ARG A 68 16.48 6.56 -10.00
C ARG A 68 17.70 6.83 -9.12
N GLU A 69 17.70 6.35 -7.88
CA GLU A 69 18.76 6.68 -6.90
C GLU A 69 19.90 5.65 -6.84
N LEU A 70 19.91 4.60 -7.70
CA LEU A 70 21.01 3.63 -7.91
C LEU A 70 21.52 2.86 -6.67
N LEU A 71 20.94 3.09 -5.49
CA LEU A 71 21.42 2.57 -4.19
C LEU A 71 20.62 1.36 -3.66
N VAL A 72 19.61 0.90 -4.40
CA VAL A 72 18.72 -0.19 -3.96
C VAL A 72 18.73 -1.32 -4.97
N ASP A 73 18.74 -2.56 -4.45
CA ASP A 73 18.64 -3.78 -5.24
C ASP A 73 17.43 -3.73 -6.18
N PRO A 74 17.63 -3.79 -7.52
CA PRO A 74 16.54 -3.74 -8.50
C PRO A 74 15.47 -4.80 -8.27
N LEU A 75 15.86 -6.01 -7.83
CA LEU A 75 14.91 -7.09 -7.57
C LEU A 75 13.99 -6.76 -6.38
N ALA A 76 14.54 -6.13 -5.34
CA ALA A 76 13.77 -5.70 -4.18
C ALA A 76 12.78 -4.58 -4.54
N LEU A 77 13.17 -3.68 -5.44
CA LEU A 77 12.29 -2.62 -5.95
C LEU A 77 11.15 -3.18 -6.78
N ASP A 78 11.42 -4.08 -7.71
CA ASP A 78 10.39 -4.76 -8.51
C ASP A 78 9.38 -5.50 -7.62
N PHE A 79 9.90 -6.21 -6.61
CA PHE A 79 9.06 -6.90 -5.64
C PHE A 79 8.16 -5.92 -4.87
N ALA A 80 8.72 -4.83 -4.32
CA ALA A 80 7.95 -3.83 -3.59
C ALA A 80 6.89 -3.16 -4.50
N GLY A 81 7.25 -2.86 -5.74
CA GLY A 81 6.36 -2.29 -6.74
C GLY A 81 5.17 -3.21 -7.04
N GLU A 82 5.42 -4.50 -7.21
CA GLU A 82 4.39 -5.52 -7.45
C GLU A 82 3.48 -5.71 -6.21
N VAL A 83 4.03 -5.70 -5.00
CA VAL A 83 3.26 -5.76 -3.75
C VAL A 83 2.30 -4.56 -3.67
N ALA A 84 2.80 -3.35 -3.89
CA ALA A 84 1.99 -2.13 -3.88
C ALA A 84 0.92 -2.14 -4.99
N ARG A 85 1.26 -2.64 -6.19
CA ARG A 85 0.33 -2.77 -7.31
C ARG A 85 -0.80 -3.74 -6.99
N ARG A 86 -0.49 -4.93 -6.48
CA ARG A 86 -1.50 -5.93 -6.07
C ARG A 86 -2.42 -5.40 -5.00
N ALA A 87 -1.88 -4.66 -4.02
CA ALA A 87 -2.69 -4.02 -2.98
C ALA A 87 -3.70 -3.04 -3.60
N LEU A 88 -3.28 -2.18 -4.53
CA LEU A 88 -4.19 -1.25 -5.20
C LEU A 88 -5.29 -1.95 -6.02
N VAL A 89 -4.94 -3.00 -6.76
CA VAL A 89 -5.91 -3.76 -7.56
C VAL A 89 -7.00 -4.34 -6.66
N LYS A 90 -6.62 -4.93 -5.52
CA LYS A 90 -7.57 -5.50 -4.54
C LYS A 90 -8.51 -4.45 -3.95
N ILE A 91 -8.03 -3.24 -3.69
CA ILE A 91 -8.89 -2.16 -3.19
C ILE A 91 -9.88 -1.72 -4.28
N ARG A 92 -9.41 -1.55 -5.52
CA ARG A 92 -10.29 -1.15 -6.63
C ARG A 92 -11.42 -2.14 -6.90
N SER A 93 -11.11 -3.45 -6.90
CA SER A 93 -12.12 -4.51 -7.07
C SER A 93 -13.13 -4.61 -5.91
N SER A 94 -12.84 -3.95 -4.79
CA SER A 94 -13.65 -3.98 -3.57
C SER A 94 -14.52 -2.72 -3.41
N VAL A 95 -14.26 -1.68 -4.21
CA VAL A 95 -15.02 -0.42 -4.22
C VAL A 95 -16.06 -0.39 -5.35
N ASN A 96 -15.81 -1.11 -6.44
CA ASN A 96 -16.79 -1.37 -7.51
C ASN A 96 -17.75 -2.50 -7.12
#